data_AF-A0A0F5EQR8-F1
#
_entry.id   AF-A0A0F5EQR8-F1
#
_cell.length_a   1.000
_cell.length_b   1.000
_cell.length_c   1.000
_cell.angle_alpha   90.00
_cell.angle_beta   90.00
_cell.angle_gamma   90.00
#
_symmetry.space_group_name_H-M   'P 1'
#
loop_
_entity.id
_entity.type
_entity.pdbx_description
1 polymer ?
#
loop_
_entity_poly.entity_id
_entity_poly.type
_entity_poly.pdbx_seq_one_letter_code
_entity_poly.pdbx_strand_id
1 'polypeptide(L)'
;MTEMAIPLTFTDAAANKVKALISEEENSELKLRVYITGGGCSGFQYGFTFDEKVNEGDLTIENSGVQLVIDPMSLQYLIGGTVDYTEGLEGSRFVVNNPNATTTCGCGSSFSI
;
A
#
# COMPACT_ATOMS: atom_id res chain seq x y z
N MET A 1 1.89 1.58 26.36
CA MET A 1 2.08 0.70 25.19
C MET A 1 1.93 1.59 23.98
N THR A 2 3.02 1.76 23.22
CA THR A 2 3.17 2.83 22.25
C THR A 2 2.41 2.48 20.99
N GLU A 3 1.14 2.89 20.92
CA GLU A 3 0.37 2.91 19.68
C GLU A 3 1.05 3.93 18.77
N MET A 4 2.00 3.45 17.96
CA MET A 4 2.55 4.22 16.86
C MET A 4 1.35 4.58 16.00
N ALA A 5 0.96 5.86 16.01
CA ALA A 5 -0.16 6.37 15.24
C ALA A 5 0.10 6.10 13.76
N ILE A 6 -0.33 4.93 13.31
CA ILE A 6 -0.16 4.47 11.94
C ILE A 6 -1.00 5.43 11.12
N PRO A 7 -0.39 6.27 10.27
CA PRO A 7 -1.16 7.27 9.55
C PRO A 7 -2.09 6.66 8.51
N LEU A 8 -2.05 5.34 8.30
CA LEU A 8 -2.84 4.60 7.32
C LEU A 8 -3.27 3.26 7.91
N THR A 9 -4.37 2.71 7.39
CA THR A 9 -4.84 1.37 7.74
C THR A 9 -4.29 0.37 6.73
N PHE A 10 -3.58 -0.65 7.19
CA PHE A 10 -3.10 -1.74 6.35
C PHE A 10 -3.91 -3.00 6.66
N THR A 11 -4.64 -3.53 5.66
CA THR A 11 -5.53 -4.68 5.90
C THR A 11 -4.76 -5.98 6.02
N ASP A 12 -5.32 -6.93 6.77
CA ASP A 12 -4.75 -8.25 6.97
C ASP A 12 -4.54 -9.00 5.65
N ALA A 13 -5.39 -8.77 4.64
CA ALA A 13 -5.24 -9.39 3.32
C ALA A 13 -3.94 -8.96 2.64
N ALA A 14 -3.65 -7.66 2.65
CA ALA A 14 -2.41 -7.12 2.12
C ALA A 14 -1.20 -7.60 2.94
N ALA A 15 -1.31 -7.61 4.27
CA ALA A 15 -0.26 -8.08 5.16
C ALA A 15 0.06 -9.56 4.96
N ASN A 16 -0.95 -10.41 4.81
CA ASN A 16 -0.77 -11.85 4.59
C ASN A 16 -0.10 -12.13 3.24
N LYS A 17 -0.47 -11.40 2.18
CA LYS A 17 0.18 -11.58 0.86
C LYS A 17 1.66 -11.24 0.93
N VAL A 18 1.98 -10.14 1.60
CA VAL A 18 3.37 -9.70 1.83
C VAL A 18 4.15 -10.73 2.63
N LYS A 19 3.55 -11.22 3.72
CA LYS A 19 4.14 -12.24 4.58
C LYS A 19 4.39 -13.53 3.82
N ALA A 20 3.48 -13.94 2.95
CA ALA A 20 3.65 -15.11 2.09
C ALA A 20 4.87 -14.94 1.18
N LEU A 21 5.00 -13.79 0.50
CA LEU A 21 6.14 -13.50 -0.37
C LEU A 21 7.48 -13.48 0.38
N ILE A 22 7.54 -12.84 1.55
CA ILE A 22 8.76 -12.83 2.40
C ILE A 22 9.11 -14.25 2.86
N SER A 23 8.10 -15.05 3.21
CA SER A 23 8.29 -16.43 3.62
C SER A 23 8.73 -17.33 2.46
N GLU A 24 8.29 -17.05 1.23
CA GLU A 24 8.75 -17.74 0.02
C GLU A 24 10.20 -17.39 -0.32
N GLU A 25 10.63 -16.16 -0.05
CA GLU A 25 12.03 -15.76 -0.23
C GLU A 25 12.95 -16.26 0.89
N GLU A 26 12.45 -16.85 1.97
CA GLU A 26 13.20 -17.28 3.18
C GLU A 26 14.06 -16.17 3.81
N ASN A 27 13.79 -14.91 3.50
CA ASN A 27 14.58 -13.77 3.95
C ASN A 27 13.75 -12.85 4.87
N SER A 28 13.80 -13.12 6.17
CA SER A 28 13.08 -12.34 7.19
C SER A 28 13.68 -10.95 7.44
N GLU A 29 14.84 -10.65 6.85
CA GLU A 29 15.46 -9.31 6.87
C GLU A 29 14.87 -8.37 5.81
N LEU A 30 14.12 -8.91 4.84
CA LEU A 30 13.44 -8.12 3.82
C LEU A 30 12.30 -7.33 4.42
N LYS A 31 12.28 -6.03 4.10
CA LYS A 31 11.21 -5.12 4.49
C LYS A 31 10.42 -4.76 3.25
N LEU A 32 9.10 -4.69 3.39
CA LEU A 32 8.22 -4.36 2.29
C LEU A 32 8.15 -2.85 2.12
N ARG A 33 8.78 -2.32 1.08
CA ARG A 33 8.67 -0.92 0.70
C ARG A 33 7.46 -0.68 -0.20
N VAL A 34 6.63 0.29 0.18
CA VAL A 34 5.46 0.74 -0.59
C VAL A 34 5.80 2.02 -1.35
N TYR A 35 5.54 2.00 -2.65
CA TYR A 35 5.67 3.16 -3.52
C TYR A 35 4.46 3.28 -4.43
N ILE A 36 4.15 4.48 -4.88
CA ILE A 36 3.02 4.69 -5.80
C ILE A 36 3.51 4.41 -7.21
N THR A 37 2.87 3.46 -7.87
CA THR A 37 3.08 3.20 -9.30
C THR A 37 1.85 3.72 -10.03
N GLY A 38 1.97 4.85 -10.72
CA GLY A 38 0.86 5.43 -11.48
C GLY A 38 0.29 4.41 -12.47
N GLY A 39 -0.90 3.87 -12.16
CA GLY A 39 -1.65 3.02 -13.07
C GLY A 39 -2.37 3.90 -14.07
N GLY A 40 -2.17 3.66 -15.37
CA GLY A 40 -2.73 4.51 -16.43
C GLY A 40 -4.25 4.70 -16.35
N CYS A 41 -4.77 5.75 -16.99
CA CYS A 41 -6.16 6.22 -17.21
C CYS A 41 -7.27 6.05 -16.13
N SER A 42 -7.23 5.07 -15.25
CA SER A 42 -8.35 4.67 -14.38
C SER A 42 -7.96 4.42 -12.91
N GLY A 43 -6.72 4.65 -12.48
CA GLY A 43 -6.42 4.68 -11.04
C GLY A 43 -4.96 4.48 -10.64
N PHE A 44 -4.58 5.13 -9.54
CA PHE A 44 -3.29 4.93 -8.88
C PHE A 44 -3.13 3.47 -8.44
N GLN A 45 -2.03 2.85 -8.83
CA GLN A 45 -1.63 1.55 -8.31
C GLN A 45 -0.50 1.76 -7.30
N TYR A 46 -0.37 0.83 -6.38
CA TYR A 46 0.68 0.85 -5.38
C TYR A 46 1.58 -0.34 -5.68
N GLY A 47 2.85 -0.03 -5.88
CA GLY A 47 3.90 -1.00 -6.07
C GLY A 47 4.51 -1.35 -4.72
N PHE A 48 4.93 -2.60 -4.62
CA PHE A 48 5.57 -3.13 -3.44
C PHE A 48 6.90 -3.74 -3.88
N THR A 49 7.96 -3.41 -3.16
CA THR A 49 9.28 -3.98 -3.40
C THR A 49 9.87 -4.41 -2.07
N PHE A 50 10.75 -5.40 -2.10
CA PHE A 50 11.47 -5.83 -0.92
C PHE A 50 12.80 -5.11 -0.86
N ASP A 51 13.06 -4.44 0.25
CA ASP A 51 14.29 -3.72 0.51
C ASP A 51 14.75 -4.03 1.94
N GLU A 52 16.02 -4.34 2.10
CA GLU A 52 16.62 -4.58 3.42
C GLU A 52 16.96 -3.25 4.12
N LYS A 53 17.13 -2.18 3.32
CA LYS A 53 17.54 -0.85 3.77
C LYS A 53 16.33 0.06 3.94
N VAL A 54 16.35 0.76 5.06
CA VAL A 54 15.44 1.88 5.34
C VAL A 54 16.25 3.14 5.11
N ASN A 55 15.80 4.02 4.23
CA ASN A 55 16.49 5.27 3.96
C ASN A 55 16.09 6.33 5.01
N GLU A 56 16.89 7.38 5.09
CA GLU A 56 16.64 8.48 6.01
C GLU A 56 15.38 9.24 5.57
N GLY A 57 14.36 9.26 6.43
CA GLY A 57 13.05 9.85 6.15
C GLY A 57 11.95 8.85 5.78
N ASP A 58 12.28 7.58 5.57
CA ASP A 58 11.29 6.52 5.38
C ASP A 58 10.57 6.22 6.71
N LEU A 59 9.26 5.97 6.61
CA LEU A 59 8.44 5.57 7.74
C LEU A 59 8.32 4.04 7.77
N THR A 60 8.74 3.43 8.89
CA THR A 60 8.62 1.99 9.11
C THR A 60 7.42 1.66 9.99
N ILE A 61 6.53 0.79 9.52
CA ILE A 61 5.37 0.27 10.25
C ILE A 61 5.53 -1.23 10.39
N GLU A 62 5.33 -1.76 11.60
CA GLU A 62 5.24 -3.19 11.81
C GLU A 62 3.77 -3.62 11.82
N ASN A 63 3.39 -4.59 10.99
CA ASN A 63 2.05 -5.15 10.97
C ASN A 63 2.08 -6.65 10.67
N SER A 64 1.36 -7.47 11.46
CA SER A 64 1.25 -8.93 11.26
C SER A 64 2.59 -9.70 11.17
N GLY A 65 3.67 -9.13 11.73
CA GLY A 65 5.02 -9.69 11.71
C GLY A 65 5.82 -9.37 10.45
N VAL A 66 5.39 -8.40 9.65
CA VAL A 66 6.17 -7.85 8.53
C VAL A 66 6.49 -6.37 8.77
N GLN A 67 7.66 -5.93 8.32
CA GLN A 67 8.03 -4.52 8.34
C GLN A 67 7.67 -3.87 7.01
N LEU A 68 6.82 -2.85 7.07
CA LEU A 68 6.42 -2.01 5.97
C LEU A 68 7.27 -0.73 6.00
N VAL A 69 7.88 -0.36 4.88
CA VAL A 69 8.66 0.86 4.70
C VAL A 69 7.89 1.76 3.73
N ILE A 70 7.76 3.03 4.04
CA ILE A 70 7.03 3.98 3.20
C ILE A 70 7.84 5.24 3.05
N ASP A 71 8.11 5.60 1.80
CA ASP A 71 8.72 6.89 1.47
C ASP A 71 7.86 8.05 1.97
N PRO A 72 8.46 9.14 2.48
CA PRO A 72 7.72 10.30 2.97
C PRO A 72 6.84 10.94 1.88
N MET A 73 7.31 10.85 0.62
CA MET A 73 6.51 11.27 -0.54
C MET A 73 5.27 10.41 -0.77
N SER A 74 5.32 9.10 -0.52
CA SER A 74 4.16 8.20 -0.66
C SER A 74 3.25 8.29 0.56
N LEU A 75 3.85 8.48 1.74
CA LEU A 75 3.16 8.62 3.02
C LEU A 75 2.07 9.68 2.94
N GLN A 76 2.34 10.89 2.44
CA GLN A 76 1.33 11.95 2.30
C GLN A 76 0.08 11.52 1.50
N TYR A 77 0.24 10.63 0.51
CA TYR A 77 -0.86 10.09 -0.28
C TYR A 77 -1.50 8.85 0.33
N LEU A 78 -0.91 8.29 1.38
CA LEU A 78 -1.41 7.16 2.14
C LEU A 78 -2.00 7.59 3.50
N ILE A 79 -1.67 8.79 4.01
CA ILE A 79 -2.21 9.34 5.25
C ILE A 79 -3.74 9.38 5.18
N GLY A 80 -4.39 8.78 6.17
CA GLY A 80 -5.84 8.61 6.28
C GLY A 80 -6.42 7.54 5.36
N GLY A 81 -5.58 6.86 4.58
CA GLY A 81 -6.01 5.86 3.63
C GLY A 81 -5.99 4.43 4.18
N THR A 82 -6.77 3.58 3.55
CA THR A 82 -6.81 2.14 3.80
C THR A 82 -6.21 1.41 2.61
N VAL A 83 -5.11 0.71 2.84
CA VAL A 83 -4.43 -0.16 1.89
C VAL A 83 -5.04 -1.55 1.98
N ASP A 84 -5.70 -1.95 0.91
CA ASP A 84 -6.33 -3.25 0.74
C ASP A 84 -5.71 -4.03 -0.43
N TYR A 85 -5.87 -5.35 -0.40
CA TYR A 85 -5.40 -6.24 -1.45
C TYR A 85 -6.57 -7.06 -1.99
N THR A 86 -6.84 -6.90 -3.28
CA THR A 86 -7.86 -7.66 -4.00
C THR A 86 -7.18 -8.62 -4.96
N GLU A 87 -7.50 -9.90 -4.81
CA GLU A 87 -7.10 -10.96 -5.73
C GLU A 87 -8.36 -11.47 -6.43
N GLY A 88 -8.42 -11.32 -7.75
CA GLY A 88 -9.56 -11.76 -8.56
C GLY A 88 -9.12 -12.42 -9.86
N LEU A 89 -10.11 -12.81 -10.67
CA LEU A 89 -9.88 -13.39 -12.01
C LEU A 89 -9.14 -12.42 -12.95
N GLU A 90 -9.27 -11.12 -12.71
CA GLU A 90 -8.62 -10.04 -13.47
C GLU A 90 -7.18 -9.77 -13.00
N GLY A 91 -6.74 -10.42 -11.92
CA GLY A 91 -5.39 -10.32 -11.38
C GLY A 91 -5.32 -9.88 -9.92
N SER A 92 -4.12 -9.98 -9.38
CA SER A 92 -3.72 -9.50 -8.07
C SER A 92 -3.43 -8.01 -8.13
N ARG A 93 -4.17 -7.18 -7.38
CA ARG A 93 -3.89 -5.74 -7.28
C ARG A 93 -4.08 -5.21 -5.88
N PHE A 94 -3.24 -4.26 -5.53
CA PHE A 94 -3.41 -3.46 -4.32
C PHE A 94 -4.28 -2.24 -4.63
N VAL A 95 -5.22 -1.97 -3.72
CA VAL A 95 -6.19 -0.90 -3.81
C VAL A 95 -6.01 -0.04 -2.56
N VAL A 96 -5.78 1.25 -2.73
CA VAL A 96 -5.75 2.16 -1.59
C VAL A 96 -6.93 3.11 -1.70
N ASN A 97 -7.74 3.10 -0.65
CA ASN A 97 -8.83 4.04 -0.48
C ASN A 97 -8.34 5.16 0.43
N ASN A 98 -7.94 6.29 -0.14
CA ASN A 98 -7.60 7.47 0.66
C ASN A 98 -8.63 8.58 0.41
N PRO A 99 -9.39 9.03 1.44
CA PRO A 99 -10.28 10.19 1.30
C PRO A 99 -9.55 11.48 0.92
N ASN A 100 -8.25 11.60 1.23
CA ASN A 100 -7.39 12.72 0.81
C ASN A 100 -6.89 12.57 -0.63
N ALA A 101 -6.88 11.36 -1.18
CA ALA A 101 -6.63 11.15 -2.60
C ALA A 101 -7.92 11.51 -3.35
N THR A 102 -8.13 12.80 -3.55
CA THR A 102 -9.20 13.34 -4.39
C THR A 102 -8.91 12.91 -5.83
N THR A 103 -9.24 11.67 -6.17
CA THR A 103 -9.41 11.25 -7.55
C THR A 103 -10.64 11.99 -8.03
N THR A 104 -10.39 13.13 -8.66
CA THR A 104 -11.30 13.73 -9.61
C THR A 104 -11.56 12.68 -10.68
N CYS A 105 -12.58 11.86 -10.48
CA CYS A 105 -13.25 11.21 -11.60
C CYS A 105 -14.04 12.32 -12.30
N GLY A 106 -13.31 13.20 -12.98
CA GLY A 106 -13.81 14.25 -13.84
C GLY A 106 -14.26 13.69 -15.19
N CYS A 107 -15.04 12.61 -15.18
CA CYS A 107 -15.78 12.17 -16.35
C CYS A 107 -17.17 11.73 -15.89
N GLY A 108 -18.00 12.75 -15.62
CA GLY A 108 -19.41 12.63 -15.27
C GLY A 108 -20.27 12.19 -16.44
N SER A 109 -20.17 10.91 -16.81
CA SER A 109 -21.12 10.29 -17.75
C SER A 109 -21.67 9.00 -17.16
N SER A 110 -22.29 9.13 -15.98
CA SER A 110 -23.22 8.12 -15.47
C SER A 110 -24.58 8.78 -15.28
N PHE A 111 -25.19 9.17 -16.40
CA PHE A 111 -26.63 9.25 -16.56
C PHE A 111 -26.98 8.37 -17.76
N SER A 112 -27.34 7.11 -17.48
CA SER A 112 -28.07 6.28 -18.41
C SER A 112 -29.55 6.64 -18.26
N ILE A 113 -30.12 7.27 -19.29
CA ILE A 113 -31.56 7.29 -19.58
C ILE A 113 -31.77 6.64 -20.94
#